data_AF-A0A4R2MQE1-F1
#
_entry.id   AF-A0A4R2MQE1-F1
#
_cell.length_a   1.000
_cell.length_b   1.000
_cell.length_c   1.000
_cell.angle_alpha   90.00
_cell.angle_beta   90.00
_cell.angle_gamma   90.00
#
_symmetry.space_group_name_H-M   'P 1'
#
loop_
_entity.id
_entity.type
_entity.pdbx_description
1 polymer ?
#
loop_
_entity_poly.entity_id
_entity_poly.type
_entity_poly.pdbx_seq_one_letter_code
_entity_poly.pdbx_strand_id
1 'polypeptide(L)'
;MKIEALLTLPNPAWLQLRQALWPDADAAGHLHEMQSQLAEPGRYAQFLARDDDGAALGLAEASIRQDYVNGTDGSPVGFLEGLYVVPEARRQGVSRALVGAVAAWARSRGCAELASDTALDNLAGQALHERLGFEETERVVFYRRSLAGLPASAALAGEPAPNPLHEVQAVCFDWGGTLMSEQGPADTPMGLWPQVQALPGAAEALALLAGRLPLAIATNATVSRRPMIELALRRVGLGRHFADIFCFTELGHRKNEPEFWDAVERRLGVPRERIAMVGDSQEHDVRAPRRFGVQAVWLRTSGAQAPSDVEVPVVDDLSAFARWVVRAS
;
A
#
# COMPACT_ATOMS: atom_id res chain seq x y z
N MET A 1 -16.79 -30.06 -30.53
CA MET A 1 -16.49 -29.04 -29.48
C MET A 1 -15.00 -28.99 -29.20
N LYS A 2 -14.42 -27.79 -29.20
CA LYS A 2 -13.00 -27.52 -28.95
C LYS A 2 -12.84 -26.52 -27.81
N ILE A 3 -11.84 -26.73 -26.93
CA ILE A 3 -11.44 -25.75 -25.91
C ILE A 3 -10.20 -24.99 -26.41
N GLU A 4 -10.24 -23.67 -26.31
CA GLU A 4 -9.20 -22.76 -26.77
C GLU A 4 -8.76 -21.85 -25.61
N ALA A 5 -7.45 -21.74 -25.37
CA ALA A 5 -6.90 -20.75 -24.47
C ALA A 5 -6.82 -19.39 -25.18
N LEU A 6 -7.28 -18.33 -24.52
CA LEU A 6 -7.28 -16.99 -25.09
C LEU A 6 -6.01 -16.25 -24.64
N LEU A 7 -5.26 -15.70 -25.59
CA LEU A 7 -3.95 -15.07 -25.32
C LEU A 7 -3.85 -13.62 -25.83
N THR A 8 -4.83 -13.16 -26.59
CA THR A 8 -4.79 -11.85 -27.26
C THR A 8 -6.17 -11.22 -27.35
N LEU A 9 -6.16 -9.90 -27.54
CA LEU A 9 -7.33 -9.09 -27.89
C LEU A 9 -7.18 -8.53 -29.32
N PRO A 10 -8.29 -8.16 -29.98
CA PRO A 10 -9.68 -8.23 -29.49
C PRO A 10 -10.26 -9.65 -29.54
N ASN A 11 -11.17 -9.97 -28.62
CA ASN A 11 -11.94 -11.21 -28.63
C ASN A 11 -13.43 -10.94 -28.34
N PRO A 12 -14.25 -10.69 -29.39
CA PRO A 12 -15.65 -10.35 -29.22
C PRO A 12 -16.49 -11.45 -28.57
N ALA A 13 -16.16 -12.72 -28.84
CA ALA A 13 -16.87 -13.86 -28.25
C ALA A 13 -16.65 -13.96 -26.74
N TRP A 14 -15.42 -13.73 -26.29
CA TRP A 14 -15.11 -13.66 -24.87
C TRP A 14 -15.83 -12.50 -24.19
N LEU A 15 -15.80 -11.29 -24.79
CA LEU A 15 -16.53 -10.13 -24.29
C LEU A 15 -18.04 -10.41 -24.17
N GLN A 16 -18.66 -10.97 -25.20
CA GLN A 16 -20.09 -11.27 -25.21
C GLN A 16 -20.49 -12.23 -24.08
N LEU A 17 -19.71 -13.29 -23.87
CA LEU A 17 -19.99 -14.27 -22.81
C LEU A 17 -19.71 -13.69 -21.41
N ARG A 18 -18.72 -12.81 -21.25
CA ARG A 18 -18.49 -12.07 -20.00
C ARG A 18 -19.66 -11.16 -19.66
N GLN A 19 -20.18 -10.43 -20.64
CA GLN A 19 -21.36 -9.57 -20.46
C GLN A 19 -22.61 -10.38 -20.08
N ALA A 20 -22.72 -11.62 -20.56
CA ALA A 20 -23.81 -12.51 -20.19
C ALA A 20 -23.65 -13.10 -18.76
N LEU A 21 -22.42 -13.30 -18.30
CA LEU A 21 -22.12 -13.78 -16.94
C LEU A 21 -22.25 -12.66 -15.89
N TRP A 22 -21.75 -11.48 -16.19
CA TRP A 22 -21.73 -10.32 -15.29
C TRP A 22 -22.39 -9.10 -15.98
N PRO A 23 -23.73 -9.06 -16.01
CA PRO A 23 -24.49 -8.05 -16.75
C PRO A 23 -24.43 -6.65 -16.14
N ASP A 24 -24.01 -6.52 -14.87
CA ASP A 24 -23.96 -5.24 -14.16
C ASP A 24 -22.76 -4.36 -14.56
N ALA A 25 -21.73 -4.94 -15.21
CA ALA A 25 -20.56 -4.22 -15.69
C ALA A 25 -20.72 -3.82 -17.16
N ASP A 26 -20.30 -2.60 -17.51
CA ASP A 26 -20.34 -2.12 -18.89
C ASP A 26 -19.22 -2.75 -19.77
N ALA A 27 -19.32 -2.57 -21.08
CA ALA A 27 -18.37 -3.14 -22.02
C ALA A 27 -16.93 -2.65 -21.80
N ALA A 28 -16.75 -1.41 -21.34
CA ALA A 28 -15.42 -0.83 -21.10
C ALA A 28 -14.76 -1.46 -19.87
N GLY A 29 -15.52 -1.69 -18.79
CA GLY A 29 -15.08 -2.41 -17.60
C GLY A 29 -14.65 -3.83 -17.93
N HIS A 30 -15.45 -4.55 -18.72
CA HIS A 30 -15.07 -5.89 -19.21
C HIS A 30 -13.78 -5.89 -20.00
N LEU A 31 -13.63 -4.98 -20.97
CA LEU A 31 -12.42 -4.88 -21.79
C LEU A 31 -11.18 -4.55 -20.95
N HIS A 32 -11.33 -3.70 -19.93
CA HIS A 32 -10.24 -3.37 -19.01
C HIS A 32 -9.79 -4.59 -18.20
N GLU A 33 -10.73 -5.38 -17.68
CA GLU A 33 -10.40 -6.61 -16.96
C GLU A 33 -9.77 -7.67 -17.89
N MET A 34 -10.30 -7.85 -19.09
CA MET A 34 -9.72 -8.75 -20.10
C MET A 34 -8.27 -8.38 -20.43
N GLN A 35 -7.97 -7.09 -20.56
CA GLN A 35 -6.60 -6.59 -20.79
C GLN A 35 -5.70 -6.88 -19.58
N SER A 36 -6.16 -6.59 -18.37
CA SER A 36 -5.42 -6.85 -17.13
C SER A 36 -5.10 -8.34 -16.94
N GLN A 37 -6.06 -9.21 -17.23
CA GLN A 37 -5.86 -10.66 -17.15
C GLN A 37 -4.81 -11.16 -18.15
N LEU A 38 -4.85 -10.69 -19.40
CA LEU A 38 -3.86 -11.06 -20.42
C LEU A 38 -2.46 -10.50 -20.15
N ALA A 39 -2.34 -9.41 -19.40
CA ALA A 39 -1.06 -8.83 -19.02
C ALA A 39 -0.30 -9.69 -17.99
N GLU A 40 -0.98 -10.58 -17.27
CA GLU A 40 -0.40 -11.47 -16.26
C GLU A 40 -0.65 -12.96 -16.59
N PRO A 41 -0.13 -13.50 -17.71
CA PRO A 41 -0.41 -14.87 -18.16
C PRO A 41 0.16 -15.98 -17.25
N GLY A 42 1.04 -15.60 -16.31
CA GLY A 42 1.50 -16.46 -15.21
C GLY A 42 0.45 -16.65 -14.11
N ARG A 43 -0.43 -15.67 -13.94
CA ARG A 43 -1.42 -15.59 -12.87
C ARG A 43 -2.83 -15.91 -13.34
N TYR A 44 -3.23 -15.47 -14.52
CA TYR A 44 -4.59 -15.71 -15.03
C TYR A 44 -4.59 -16.62 -16.26
N ALA A 45 -5.70 -17.33 -16.46
CA ALA A 45 -5.99 -18.04 -17.69
C ALA A 45 -7.47 -17.94 -18.06
N GLN A 46 -7.72 -17.93 -19.37
CA GLN A 46 -9.06 -17.79 -19.92
C GLN A 46 -9.25 -18.80 -21.05
N PHE A 47 -10.38 -19.49 -21.01
CA PHE A 47 -10.70 -20.55 -21.95
C PHE A 47 -12.06 -20.31 -22.58
N LEU A 48 -12.17 -20.64 -23.86
CA LEU A 48 -13.41 -20.59 -24.61
C LEU A 48 -13.72 -21.98 -25.16
N ALA A 49 -14.98 -22.40 -25.01
CA ALA A 49 -15.50 -23.57 -25.69
C ALA A 49 -16.17 -23.15 -27.00
N ARG A 50 -15.85 -23.81 -28.11
CA ARG A 50 -16.49 -23.61 -29.41
C ARG A 50 -17.08 -24.89 -29.96
N ASP A 51 -18.16 -24.79 -30.73
CA ASP A 51 -18.62 -25.90 -31.56
C ASP A 51 -17.74 -26.06 -32.81
N ASP A 52 -18.12 -26.99 -33.68
CA ASP A 52 -17.34 -27.33 -34.88
C ASP A 52 -17.47 -26.25 -35.98
N ASP A 53 -18.50 -25.40 -35.90
CA ASP A 53 -18.71 -24.22 -36.76
C ASP A 53 -17.99 -22.96 -36.22
N GLY A 54 -17.37 -23.06 -35.04
CA GLY A 54 -16.61 -21.99 -34.40
C GLY A 54 -17.44 -21.06 -33.51
N ALA A 55 -18.74 -21.32 -33.32
CA ALA A 55 -19.58 -20.53 -32.43
C ALA A 55 -19.18 -20.76 -30.96
N ALA A 56 -19.16 -19.69 -30.16
CA ALA A 56 -18.75 -19.77 -28.76
C ALA A 56 -19.89 -20.31 -27.88
N LEU A 57 -19.62 -21.40 -27.18
CA LEU A 57 -20.58 -22.12 -26.34
C LEU A 57 -20.48 -21.74 -24.86
N GLY A 58 -19.30 -21.30 -24.42
CA GLY A 58 -19.07 -20.95 -23.02
C GLY A 58 -17.64 -20.49 -22.75
N LEU A 59 -17.44 -19.88 -21.58
CA LEU A 59 -16.14 -19.43 -21.08
C LEU A 59 -15.82 -20.04 -19.73
N ALA A 60 -14.53 -20.13 -19.42
CA ALA A 60 -14.04 -20.23 -18.06
C ALA A 60 -12.84 -19.29 -17.86
N GLU A 61 -12.81 -18.61 -16.72
CA GLU A 61 -11.71 -17.76 -16.28
C GLU A 61 -11.19 -18.26 -14.95
N ALA A 62 -9.87 -18.23 -14.77
CA ALA A 62 -9.22 -18.72 -13.57
C ALA A 62 -8.01 -17.87 -13.21
N SER A 63 -7.63 -17.92 -11.93
CA SER A 63 -6.44 -17.27 -11.39
C SER A 63 -5.60 -18.25 -10.55
N ILE A 64 -4.34 -17.89 -10.31
CA ILE A 64 -3.48 -18.50 -9.29
C ILE A 64 -3.50 -17.60 -8.06
N ARG A 65 -3.94 -18.14 -6.93
CA ARG A 65 -3.98 -17.47 -5.63
C ARG A 65 -2.88 -18.01 -4.73
N GLN A 66 -2.24 -17.11 -4.00
CA GLN A 66 -1.19 -17.42 -3.01
C GLN A 66 -1.62 -17.07 -1.58
N ASP A 67 -2.59 -16.18 -1.47
CA ASP A 67 -3.34 -15.88 -0.26
C ASP A 67 -4.21 -17.07 0.17
N TYR A 68 -4.70 -17.00 1.41
CA TYR A 68 -5.56 -18.03 1.95
C TYR A 68 -6.86 -18.15 1.13
N VAL A 69 -7.13 -19.36 0.64
CA VAL A 69 -8.39 -19.73 -0.02
C VAL A 69 -9.18 -20.60 0.96
N ASN A 70 -10.48 -20.29 1.13
CA ASN A 70 -11.32 -20.95 2.12
C ASN A 70 -11.32 -22.48 1.97
N GLY A 71 -10.92 -23.15 3.05
CA GLY A 71 -10.94 -24.60 3.16
C GLY A 71 -9.94 -25.38 2.30
N THR A 72 -8.89 -24.73 1.77
CA THR A 72 -7.78 -25.43 1.10
C THR A 72 -6.60 -25.67 2.03
N ASP A 73 -5.84 -26.74 1.80
CA ASP A 73 -4.71 -27.14 2.66
C ASP A 73 -3.34 -26.60 2.18
N GLY A 74 -3.26 -26.14 0.93
CA GLY A 74 -2.00 -25.75 0.29
C GLY A 74 -1.99 -24.35 -0.33
N SER A 75 -0.81 -23.97 -0.83
CA SER A 75 -0.59 -22.80 -1.68
C SER A 75 0.55 -23.11 -2.65
N PRO A 76 0.48 -22.72 -3.94
CA PRO A 76 -0.59 -21.92 -4.56
C PRO A 76 -1.84 -22.75 -4.91
N VAL A 77 -2.99 -22.09 -4.98
CA VAL A 77 -4.30 -22.69 -5.34
C VAL A 77 -4.76 -22.13 -6.68
N GLY A 78 -5.25 -23.01 -7.56
CA GLY A 78 -6.00 -22.57 -8.74
C GLY A 78 -7.38 -22.13 -8.30
N PHE A 79 -7.87 -20.99 -8.78
CA PHE A 79 -9.21 -20.50 -8.44
C PHE A 79 -10.01 -20.28 -9.72
N LEU A 80 -11.19 -20.92 -9.81
CA LEU A 80 -12.14 -20.70 -10.89
C LEU A 80 -12.92 -19.41 -10.61
N GLU A 81 -12.65 -18.35 -11.37
CA GLU A 81 -13.22 -17.01 -11.17
C GLU A 81 -14.56 -16.83 -11.90
N GLY A 82 -14.71 -17.48 -13.05
CA GLY A 82 -15.92 -17.36 -13.86
C GLY A 82 -16.16 -18.61 -14.69
N LEU A 83 -17.43 -19.03 -14.78
CA LEU A 83 -17.86 -20.15 -15.61
C LEU A 83 -19.23 -19.84 -16.18
N TYR A 84 -19.33 -19.80 -17.51
CA TYR A 84 -20.60 -19.54 -18.18
C TYR A 84 -20.77 -20.41 -19.42
N VAL A 85 -22.00 -20.87 -19.65
CA VAL A 85 -22.38 -21.63 -20.85
C VAL A 85 -23.72 -21.10 -21.34
N VAL A 86 -23.78 -20.80 -22.65
CA VAL A 86 -25.00 -20.30 -23.31
C VAL A 86 -26.15 -21.29 -23.11
N PRO A 87 -27.40 -20.83 -22.91
CA PRO A 87 -28.53 -21.69 -22.57
C PRO A 87 -28.69 -22.93 -23.47
N GLU A 88 -28.46 -22.77 -24.77
CA GLU A 88 -28.63 -23.78 -25.81
C GLU A 88 -27.60 -24.91 -25.70
N ALA A 89 -26.41 -24.62 -25.17
CA ALA A 89 -25.30 -25.56 -25.03
C ALA A 89 -25.24 -26.26 -23.65
N ARG A 90 -26.18 -25.94 -22.75
CA ARG A 90 -26.22 -26.52 -21.39
C ARG A 90 -26.55 -28.01 -21.44
N ARG A 91 -26.06 -28.74 -20.43
CA ARG A 91 -26.20 -30.21 -20.29
C ARG A 91 -25.53 -31.03 -21.40
N GLN A 92 -24.67 -30.42 -22.21
CA GLN A 92 -23.88 -31.10 -23.25
C GLN A 92 -22.41 -31.34 -22.84
N GLY A 93 -22.07 -31.15 -21.56
CA GLY A 93 -20.71 -31.38 -21.04
C GLY A 93 -19.74 -30.20 -21.19
N VAL A 94 -20.19 -29.05 -21.71
CA VAL A 94 -19.34 -27.85 -21.92
C VAL A 94 -18.62 -27.41 -20.65
N SER A 95 -19.33 -27.26 -19.52
CA SER A 95 -18.71 -26.88 -18.23
C SER A 95 -17.65 -27.88 -17.77
N ARG A 96 -17.86 -29.18 -17.99
CA ARG A 96 -16.89 -30.23 -17.62
C ARG A 96 -15.62 -30.10 -18.44
N ALA A 97 -15.74 -29.82 -19.74
CA ALA A 97 -14.58 -29.62 -20.60
C ALA A 97 -13.79 -28.35 -20.23
N LEU A 98 -14.50 -27.25 -19.96
CA LEU A 98 -13.89 -25.98 -19.53
C LEU A 98 -13.15 -26.10 -18.20
N VAL A 99 -13.80 -26.67 -17.16
CA VAL A 99 -13.15 -26.89 -15.86
C VAL A 99 -12.01 -27.89 -15.95
N GLY A 100 -12.11 -28.90 -16.83
CA GLY A 100 -10.99 -29.80 -17.12
C GLY A 100 -9.77 -29.06 -17.68
N ALA A 101 -9.96 -28.08 -18.56
CA ALA A 101 -8.88 -27.24 -19.07
C ALA A 101 -8.29 -26.32 -17.99
N VAL A 102 -9.12 -25.72 -17.15
CA VAL A 102 -8.68 -24.93 -15.99
C VAL A 102 -7.87 -25.78 -15.02
N ALA A 103 -8.33 -26.99 -14.68
CA ALA A 103 -7.64 -27.89 -13.77
C ALA A 103 -6.29 -28.34 -14.33
N ALA A 104 -6.21 -28.65 -15.64
CA ALA A 104 -4.95 -28.99 -16.30
C ALA A 104 -3.96 -27.81 -16.25
N TRP A 105 -4.44 -26.60 -16.49
CA TRP A 105 -3.63 -25.39 -16.38
C TRP A 105 -3.15 -25.14 -14.95
N ALA A 106 -4.04 -25.18 -13.95
CA ALA A 106 -3.68 -24.96 -12.55
C ALA A 106 -2.64 -25.98 -12.07
N ARG A 107 -2.80 -27.26 -12.46
CA ARG A 107 -1.79 -28.30 -12.19
C ARG A 107 -0.44 -28.00 -12.85
N SER A 108 -0.42 -27.47 -14.08
CA SER A 108 0.82 -27.05 -14.74
C SER A 108 1.52 -25.87 -14.04
N ARG A 109 0.79 -25.15 -13.19
CA ARG A 109 1.28 -24.05 -12.34
C ARG A 109 1.67 -24.51 -10.93
N GLY A 110 1.63 -25.81 -10.65
CA GLY A 110 2.04 -26.38 -9.37
C GLY A 110 0.94 -26.41 -8.31
N CYS A 111 -0.32 -26.11 -8.67
CA CYS A 111 -1.43 -26.20 -7.73
C CYS A 111 -1.83 -27.67 -7.50
N ALA A 112 -1.97 -28.04 -6.22
CA ALA A 112 -2.53 -29.32 -5.82
C ALA A 112 -4.08 -29.30 -5.81
N GLU A 113 -4.66 -28.11 -5.62
CA GLU A 113 -6.09 -27.90 -5.40
C GLU A 113 -6.65 -26.86 -6.39
N LEU A 114 -7.94 -27.02 -6.72
CA LEU A 114 -8.73 -26.06 -7.50
C LEU A 114 -9.96 -25.68 -6.67
N ALA A 115 -10.10 -24.40 -6.37
CA ALA A 115 -11.21 -23.84 -5.61
C ALA A 115 -12.11 -22.97 -6.48
N SER A 116 -13.31 -22.69 -5.98
CA SER A 116 -14.29 -21.77 -6.58
C SER A 116 -15.26 -21.35 -5.49
N ASP A 117 -15.92 -20.22 -5.66
CA ASP A 117 -17.02 -19.79 -4.81
C ASP A 117 -18.34 -19.64 -5.58
N THR A 118 -19.43 -19.53 -4.83
CA THR A 118 -20.76 -19.25 -5.37
C THR A 118 -21.64 -18.68 -4.26
N ALA A 119 -22.62 -17.85 -4.62
CA ALA A 119 -23.57 -17.30 -3.65
C ALA A 119 -24.38 -18.40 -2.95
N LEU A 120 -24.76 -18.15 -1.69
CA LEU A 120 -25.52 -19.10 -0.85
C LEU A 120 -26.89 -19.48 -1.45
N ASP A 121 -27.49 -18.58 -2.21
CA ASP A 121 -28.78 -18.76 -2.89
C ASP A 121 -28.63 -19.32 -4.32
N ASN A 122 -27.41 -19.39 -4.86
CA ASN A 122 -27.14 -19.99 -6.17
C ASN A 122 -27.07 -21.53 -6.09
N LEU A 123 -28.21 -22.15 -5.77
CA LEU A 123 -28.35 -23.60 -5.63
C LEU A 123 -27.98 -24.36 -6.91
N ALA A 124 -28.27 -23.77 -8.08
CA ALA A 124 -27.90 -24.37 -9.37
C ALA A 124 -26.38 -24.39 -9.57
N GLY A 125 -25.68 -23.34 -9.15
CA GLY A 125 -24.22 -23.27 -9.11
C GLY A 125 -23.63 -24.27 -8.14
N GLN A 126 -24.15 -24.38 -6.92
CA GLN A 126 -23.70 -25.36 -5.92
C GLN A 126 -23.79 -26.80 -6.46
N ALA A 127 -24.95 -27.18 -6.99
CA ALA A 127 -25.16 -28.50 -7.60
C ALA A 127 -24.29 -28.72 -8.86
N LEU A 128 -23.86 -27.67 -9.56
CA LEU A 128 -22.91 -27.78 -10.66
C LEU A 128 -21.49 -28.08 -10.13
N HIS A 129 -21.02 -27.36 -9.10
CA HIS A 129 -19.72 -27.59 -8.48
C HIS A 129 -19.56 -29.04 -8.00
N GLU A 130 -20.55 -29.56 -7.27
CA GLU A 130 -20.56 -30.97 -6.81
C GLU A 130 -20.43 -31.95 -7.99
N ARG A 131 -21.20 -31.74 -9.07
CA ARG A 131 -21.15 -32.60 -10.28
C ARG A 131 -19.82 -32.50 -11.06
N LEU A 132 -19.05 -31.44 -10.84
CA LEU A 132 -17.73 -31.22 -11.42
C LEU A 132 -16.61 -31.73 -10.51
N GLY A 133 -16.93 -32.25 -9.33
CA GLY A 133 -15.97 -32.85 -8.39
C GLY A 133 -15.39 -31.87 -7.37
N PHE A 134 -15.99 -30.70 -7.20
CA PHE A 134 -15.70 -29.84 -6.06
C PHE A 134 -16.44 -30.35 -4.83
N GLU A 135 -15.85 -30.16 -3.66
CA GLU A 135 -16.44 -30.46 -2.36
C GLU A 135 -16.75 -29.15 -1.62
N GLU A 136 -17.88 -29.09 -0.90
CA GLU A 136 -18.20 -27.93 -0.07
C GLU A 136 -17.27 -27.91 1.15
N THR A 137 -16.46 -26.86 1.28
CA THR A 137 -15.52 -26.70 2.40
C THR A 137 -16.10 -25.82 3.51
N GLU A 138 -16.63 -24.65 3.16
CA GLU A 138 -17.13 -23.64 4.11
C GLU A 138 -18.33 -22.85 3.57
N ARG A 139 -19.22 -22.40 4.47
CA ARG A 139 -20.25 -21.38 4.19
C ARG A 139 -19.92 -20.08 4.89
N VAL A 140 -19.53 -19.07 4.11
CA VAL A 140 -19.09 -17.77 4.65
C VAL A 140 -20.18 -16.70 4.53
N VAL A 141 -20.24 -15.83 5.54
CA VAL A 141 -21.08 -14.62 5.55
C VAL A 141 -20.17 -13.41 5.63
N PHE A 142 -20.15 -12.58 4.59
CA PHE A 142 -19.33 -11.38 4.53
C PHE A 142 -20.00 -10.21 5.27
N TYR A 143 -19.31 -9.65 6.26
CA TYR A 143 -19.71 -8.40 6.92
C TYR A 143 -18.84 -7.26 6.41
N ARG A 144 -19.47 -6.14 6.03
CA ARG A 144 -18.78 -4.88 5.80
C ARG A 144 -19.33 -3.81 6.72
N ARG A 145 -18.45 -2.97 7.27
CA ARG A 145 -18.81 -1.72 7.96
C ARG A 145 -18.15 -0.58 7.22
N SER A 146 -18.94 0.36 6.70
CA SER A 146 -18.38 1.60 6.18
C SER A 146 -17.69 2.36 7.31
N LEU A 147 -16.43 2.73 7.10
CA LEU A 147 -15.70 3.62 8.00
C LEU A 147 -15.82 5.09 7.59
N ALA A 148 -16.39 5.36 6.41
CA ALA A 148 -16.63 6.71 5.94
C ALA A 148 -17.63 7.39 6.88
N GLY A 149 -17.24 8.53 7.46
CA GLY A 149 -18.05 9.26 8.44
C GLY A 149 -17.92 8.76 9.88
N LEU A 150 -17.17 7.69 10.14
CA LEU A 150 -16.63 7.53 11.49
C LEU A 150 -15.66 8.70 11.72
N PRO A 151 -15.73 9.41 12.86
CA PRO A 151 -14.57 10.20 13.26
C PRO A 151 -13.38 9.26 13.17
N ALA A 152 -12.23 9.74 12.69
CA ALA A 152 -11.01 8.95 12.73
C ALA A 152 -10.87 8.44 14.16
N SER A 153 -11.27 7.18 14.38
CA SER A 153 -11.18 6.56 15.68
C SER A 153 -9.71 6.66 15.99
N ALA A 154 -9.39 7.21 17.16
CA ALA A 154 -8.09 6.99 17.77
C ALA A 154 -7.76 5.52 17.49
N ALA A 155 -6.69 5.31 16.73
CA ALA A 155 -6.24 3.97 16.41
C ALA A 155 -6.20 3.17 17.72
N LEU A 156 -6.33 1.86 17.61
CA LEU A 156 -6.09 0.86 18.65
C LEU A 156 -4.63 0.92 19.15
N ALA A 157 -4.17 2.09 19.57
CA ALA A 157 -3.02 2.27 20.41
C ALA A 157 -3.48 1.81 21.79
N GLY A 158 -2.77 0.82 22.36
CA GLY A 158 -2.65 0.81 23.82
C GLY A 158 -2.36 2.24 24.27
N GLU A 159 -2.97 2.67 25.37
CA GLU A 159 -2.99 4.07 25.82
C GLU A 159 -1.80 4.85 25.28
N PRO A 160 -2.02 5.87 24.41
CA PRO A 160 -0.92 6.58 23.79
C PRO A 160 0.00 7.03 24.91
N ALA A 161 1.29 6.67 24.80
CA ALA A 161 2.30 7.13 25.73
C ALA A 161 2.05 8.63 25.99
N PRO A 162 2.02 9.06 27.26
CA PRO A 162 1.63 10.42 27.60
C PRO A 162 2.41 11.40 26.73
N ASN A 163 1.70 12.34 26.09
CA ASN A 163 2.34 13.32 25.21
C ASN A 163 3.44 14.06 26.01
N PRO A 164 4.72 13.86 25.69
CA PRO A 164 5.81 14.44 26.47
C PRO A 164 6.16 15.85 26.00
N LEU A 165 5.55 16.29 24.90
CA LEU A 165 5.76 17.63 24.36
C LEU A 165 5.03 18.67 25.21
N HIS A 166 5.68 19.81 25.43
CA HIS A 166 5.17 20.94 26.20
C HIS A 166 5.71 22.27 25.64
N GLU A 167 4.86 23.30 25.56
CA GLU A 167 5.24 24.65 25.10
C GLU A 167 5.96 24.70 23.73
N VAL A 168 5.52 23.89 22.76
CA VAL A 168 6.18 23.80 21.44
C VAL A 168 5.94 25.06 20.62
N GLN A 169 7.03 25.69 20.16
CA GLN A 169 6.98 26.93 19.37
C GLN A 169 7.61 26.79 17.98
N ALA A 170 8.36 25.72 17.72
CA ALA A 170 8.83 25.35 16.38
C ALA A 170 9.00 23.84 16.25
N VAL A 171 9.00 23.33 15.02
CA VAL A 171 9.18 21.90 14.72
C VAL A 171 10.32 21.71 13.74
N CYS A 172 11.21 20.78 14.05
CA CYS A 172 12.21 20.25 13.14
C CYS A 172 11.85 18.82 12.73
N PHE A 173 11.81 18.56 11.44
CA PHE A 173 11.68 17.21 10.89
C PHE A 173 13.04 16.71 10.42
N ASP A 174 13.37 15.45 10.68
CA ASP A 174 14.38 14.79 9.86
C ASP A 174 13.90 14.66 8.40
N TRP A 175 14.85 14.46 7.50
CA TRP A 175 14.66 14.44 6.06
C TRP A 175 14.38 13.04 5.52
N GLY A 176 15.38 12.17 5.49
CA GLY A 176 15.34 10.87 4.84
C GLY A 176 14.84 9.83 5.84
N GLY A 177 13.94 8.93 5.44
CA GLY A 177 13.35 7.96 6.38
C GLY A 177 12.23 8.57 7.24
N THR A 178 12.11 9.90 7.25
CA THR A 178 11.06 10.65 7.96
C THR A 178 10.10 11.37 7.02
N LEU A 179 10.56 12.36 6.24
CA LEU A 179 9.71 13.09 5.28
C LEU A 179 9.80 12.50 3.87
N MET A 180 10.97 12.01 3.48
CA MET A 180 11.29 11.57 2.12
C MET A 180 11.82 10.14 2.12
N SER A 181 11.42 9.37 1.10
CA SER A 181 11.92 8.02 0.89
C SER A 181 13.42 8.02 0.57
N GLU A 182 14.14 7.06 1.13
CA GLU A 182 15.58 6.84 0.87
C GLU A 182 15.84 5.80 -0.24
N GLN A 183 14.79 5.34 -0.92
CA GLN A 183 14.86 4.30 -1.97
C GLN A 183 15.35 4.85 -3.32
N GLY A 184 16.50 5.54 -3.31
CA GLY A 184 17.10 6.11 -4.52
C GLY A 184 18.62 5.87 -4.60
N PRO A 185 19.27 6.36 -5.68
CA PRO A 185 20.70 6.18 -5.88
C PRO A 185 21.54 6.83 -4.77
N ALA A 186 22.39 6.04 -4.11
CA ALA A 186 23.15 6.46 -2.92
C ALA A 186 24.08 7.66 -3.16
N ASP A 187 24.78 7.70 -4.30
CA ASP A 187 25.78 8.73 -4.62
C ASP A 187 25.22 9.93 -5.40
N THR A 188 23.89 10.01 -5.55
CA THR A 188 23.23 11.11 -6.25
C THR A 188 22.44 11.96 -5.26
N PRO A 189 22.53 13.30 -5.31
CA PRO A 189 21.66 14.15 -4.50
C PRO A 189 20.17 13.88 -4.81
N MET A 190 19.34 13.78 -3.79
CA MET A 190 17.94 13.35 -3.92
C MET A 190 17.13 14.19 -4.93
N GLY A 191 17.40 15.50 -5.00
CA GLY A 191 16.77 16.39 -5.98
C GLY A 191 16.97 15.98 -7.44
N LEU A 192 18.03 15.21 -7.74
CA LEU A 192 18.40 14.73 -9.07
C LEU A 192 18.03 13.26 -9.32
N TRP A 193 17.40 12.58 -8.36
CA TRP A 193 16.96 11.20 -8.57
C TRP A 193 15.92 11.12 -9.69
N PRO A 194 15.88 10.01 -10.47
CA PRO A 194 14.83 9.81 -11.47
C PRO A 194 13.43 9.96 -10.88
N GLN A 195 13.22 9.40 -9.67
CA GLN A 195 11.99 9.52 -8.90
C GLN A 195 12.31 9.94 -7.47
N VAL A 196 11.46 10.81 -6.92
CA VAL A 196 11.47 11.20 -5.51
C VAL A 196 10.08 10.98 -4.94
N GLN A 197 10.00 10.60 -3.66
CA GLN A 197 8.74 10.26 -3.02
C GLN A 197 8.74 10.78 -1.58
N ALA A 198 7.64 11.42 -1.17
CA ALA A 198 7.37 11.72 0.23
C ALA A 198 6.88 10.46 0.95
N LEU A 199 7.24 10.29 2.21
CA LEU A 199 6.73 9.19 3.02
C LEU A 199 5.24 9.41 3.39
N PRO A 200 4.47 8.32 3.58
CA PRO A 200 3.06 8.42 3.96
C PRO A 200 2.85 9.27 5.22
N GLY A 201 1.84 10.14 5.21
CA GLY A 201 1.52 11.02 6.34
C GLY A 201 2.34 12.30 6.42
N ALA A 202 3.40 12.47 5.60
CA ALA A 202 4.23 13.68 5.62
C ALA A 202 3.45 14.92 5.17
N ALA A 203 2.70 14.83 4.08
CA ALA A 203 1.91 15.94 3.56
C ALA A 203 0.80 16.34 4.55
N GLU A 204 0.12 15.36 5.13
CA GLU A 204 -0.96 15.53 6.10
C GLU A 204 -0.45 16.17 7.40
N ALA A 205 0.68 15.68 7.93
CA ALA A 205 1.30 16.24 9.12
C ALA A 205 1.75 17.70 8.92
N LEU A 206 2.41 17.98 7.80
CA LEU A 206 2.81 19.35 7.47
C LEU A 206 1.60 20.26 7.28
N ALA A 207 0.52 19.79 6.64
CA ALA A 207 -0.71 20.56 6.49
C ALA A 207 -1.39 20.87 7.84
N LEU A 208 -1.35 19.94 8.80
CA LEU A 208 -1.90 20.16 10.15
C LEU A 208 -1.16 21.25 10.93
N LEU A 209 0.15 21.37 10.71
CA LEU A 209 1.03 22.31 11.42
C LEU A 209 1.26 23.63 10.68
N ALA A 210 1.04 23.64 9.36
CA ALA A 210 1.25 24.80 8.51
C ALA A 210 0.49 26.02 9.03
N GLY A 211 1.19 27.16 9.14
CA GLY A 211 0.62 28.42 9.62
C GLY A 211 0.41 28.52 11.14
N ARG A 212 0.71 27.46 11.91
CA ARG A 212 0.62 27.49 13.39
C ARG A 212 1.95 27.85 14.04
N LEU A 213 3.04 27.27 13.54
CA LEU A 213 4.40 27.50 14.02
C LEU A 213 5.41 27.29 12.88
N PRO A 214 6.65 27.82 13.00
CA PRO A 214 7.71 27.56 12.05
C PRO A 214 8.03 26.07 11.96
N LEU A 215 8.06 25.55 10.73
CA LEU A 215 8.49 24.19 10.43
C LEU A 215 9.86 24.26 9.75
N ALA A 216 10.77 23.38 10.14
CA ALA A 216 12.11 23.31 9.55
C ALA A 216 12.52 21.87 9.29
N ILE A 217 13.53 21.70 8.44
CA ILE A 217 14.22 20.41 8.25
C ILE A 217 15.54 20.45 9.00
N ALA A 218 15.87 19.38 9.73
CA ALA A 218 17.14 19.19 10.42
C ALA A 218 17.79 17.89 9.98
N THR A 219 18.78 17.96 9.08
CA THR A 219 19.32 16.78 8.39
C THR A 219 20.85 16.67 8.48
N ASN A 220 21.32 15.44 8.69
CA ASN A 220 22.74 15.05 8.64
C ASN A 220 23.19 14.61 7.23
N ALA A 221 22.37 14.84 6.19
CA ALA A 221 22.65 14.44 4.82
C ALA A 221 24.03 14.93 4.34
N THR A 222 24.83 14.02 3.77
CA THR A 222 26.19 14.29 3.29
C THR A 222 26.24 14.53 1.78
N VAL A 223 25.32 13.93 1.02
CA VAL A 223 25.26 14.03 -0.44
C VAL A 223 24.38 15.20 -0.89
N SER A 224 23.21 15.35 -0.28
CA SER A 224 22.25 16.40 -0.66
C SER A 224 22.55 17.71 0.08
N ARG A 225 23.03 18.72 -0.64
CA ARG A 225 23.13 20.11 -0.16
C ARG A 225 21.76 20.81 -0.23
N ARG A 226 21.61 21.94 0.47
CA ARG A 226 20.36 22.72 0.52
C ARG A 226 19.63 22.88 -0.82
N PRO A 227 20.27 23.31 -1.93
CA PRO A 227 19.55 23.45 -3.21
C PRO A 227 18.92 22.14 -3.71
N MET A 228 19.53 21.00 -3.41
CA MET A 228 19.04 19.68 -3.81
C MET A 228 17.92 19.18 -2.90
N ILE A 229 17.97 19.51 -1.60
CA ILE A 229 16.88 19.27 -0.65
C ILE A 229 15.64 20.07 -1.08
N GLU A 230 15.83 21.36 -1.36
CA GLU A 230 14.74 22.23 -1.85
C GLU A 230 14.15 21.73 -3.18
N LEU A 231 14.99 21.26 -4.10
CA LEU A 231 14.53 20.67 -5.36
C LEU A 231 13.69 19.42 -5.13
N ALA A 232 14.14 18.50 -4.27
CA ALA A 232 13.39 17.29 -3.93
C ALA A 232 12.03 17.64 -3.30
N LEU A 233 12.00 18.57 -2.33
CA LEU A 233 10.77 19.06 -1.71
C LEU A 233 9.77 19.64 -2.71
N ARG A 234 10.26 20.47 -3.65
CA ARG A 234 9.40 21.07 -4.68
C ARG A 234 8.78 20.02 -5.57
N ARG A 235 9.54 18.99 -5.96
CA ARG A 235 9.06 17.88 -6.81
C ARG A 235 7.93 17.07 -6.17
N VAL A 236 7.83 17.05 -4.84
CA VAL A 236 6.72 16.37 -4.11
C VAL A 236 5.72 17.35 -3.47
N GLY A 237 5.82 18.65 -3.76
CA GLY A 237 4.87 19.66 -3.28
C GLY A 237 4.98 20.02 -1.79
N LEU A 238 6.06 19.64 -1.10
CA LEU A 238 6.23 19.89 0.34
C LEU A 238 7.02 21.18 0.66
N GLY A 239 7.74 21.74 -0.30
CA GLY A 239 8.72 22.82 -0.04
C GLY A 239 8.14 24.11 0.56
N ARG A 240 6.88 24.43 0.29
CA ARG A 240 6.22 25.65 0.76
C ARG A 240 5.98 25.71 2.27
N HIS A 241 6.11 24.58 2.96
CA HIS A 241 5.74 24.47 4.38
C HIS A 241 6.87 24.87 5.32
N PHE A 242 8.12 24.93 4.84
CA PHE A 242 9.30 25.09 5.69
C PHE A 242 9.79 26.55 5.73
N ALA A 243 10.00 27.04 6.95
CA ALA A 243 10.65 28.32 7.22
C ALA A 243 12.16 28.25 6.98
N ASP A 244 12.80 27.10 7.26
CA ASP A 244 14.23 26.90 7.01
C ASP A 244 14.64 25.43 6.83
N ILE A 245 15.86 25.23 6.34
CA ILE A 245 16.52 23.93 6.18
C ILE A 245 17.91 24.03 6.81
N PHE A 246 18.13 23.22 7.85
CA PHE A 246 19.40 23.05 8.55
C PHE A 246 20.04 21.75 8.08
N CYS A 247 21.04 21.84 7.21
CA CYS A 247 21.77 20.68 6.71
C CYS A 247 23.24 20.71 7.09
N PHE A 248 23.79 19.55 7.46
CA PHE A 248 25.20 19.36 7.82
C PHE A 248 26.16 19.98 6.78
N THR A 249 25.87 19.81 5.49
CA THR A 249 26.72 20.33 4.41
C THR A 249 26.80 21.86 4.33
N GLU A 250 25.87 22.58 4.95
CA GLU A 250 25.88 24.05 5.04
C GLU A 250 26.45 24.51 6.38
N LEU A 251 26.05 23.86 7.48
CA LEU A 251 26.42 24.27 8.83
C LEU A 251 27.81 23.79 9.26
N GLY A 252 28.32 22.70 8.68
CA GLY A 252 29.57 22.04 9.09
C GLY A 252 29.45 21.19 10.36
N HIS A 253 28.29 21.22 11.03
CA HIS A 253 28.02 20.53 12.29
C HIS A 253 26.85 19.56 12.14
N ARG A 254 26.86 18.46 12.90
CA ARG A 254 25.79 17.45 12.93
C ARG A 254 24.85 17.64 14.12
N LYS A 255 23.69 16.97 14.08
CA LYS A 255 22.69 17.00 15.17
C LYS A 255 23.19 16.53 16.54
N ASN A 256 24.34 15.85 16.61
CA ASN A 256 25.00 15.45 17.85
C ASN A 256 26.07 16.44 18.35
N GLU A 257 26.18 17.61 17.71
CA GLU A 257 27.04 18.71 18.11
C GLU A 257 26.19 19.91 18.55
N PRO A 258 26.56 20.64 19.62
CA PRO A 258 25.78 21.76 20.13
C PRO A 258 25.65 22.91 19.12
N GLU A 259 26.67 23.14 18.29
CA GLU A 259 26.70 24.21 17.29
C GLU A 259 25.59 24.08 16.24
N PHE A 260 25.14 22.85 15.96
CA PHE A 260 23.98 22.62 15.11
C PHE A 260 22.72 23.23 15.72
N TRP A 261 22.49 22.98 17.01
CA TRP A 261 21.31 23.46 17.73
C TRP A 261 21.39 24.96 18.04
N ASP A 262 22.58 25.49 18.26
CA ASP A 262 22.79 26.95 18.35
C ASP A 262 22.39 27.65 17.04
N ALA A 263 22.67 27.02 15.88
CA ALA A 263 22.24 27.54 14.59
C ALA A 263 20.73 27.47 14.39
N VAL A 264 20.09 26.37 14.82
CA VAL A 264 18.64 26.20 14.78
C VAL A 264 17.93 27.25 15.64
N GLU A 265 18.31 27.38 16.91
CA GLU A 265 17.74 28.32 17.87
C GLU A 265 17.85 29.77 17.36
N ARG A 266 19.03 30.16 16.87
CA ARG A 266 19.28 31.52 16.36
C ARG A 266 18.47 31.86 15.11
N ARG A 267 18.36 30.92 14.16
CA ARG A 267 17.67 31.17 12.88
C ARG A 267 16.15 31.07 13.01
N LEU A 268 15.63 30.21 13.90
CA LEU A 268 14.20 30.13 14.18
C LEU A 268 13.73 31.18 15.20
N GLY A 269 14.63 31.72 16.02
CA GLY A 269 14.27 32.64 17.11
C GLY A 269 13.49 31.97 18.24
N VAL A 270 13.65 30.65 18.39
CA VAL A 270 12.92 29.82 19.37
C VAL A 270 13.94 29.10 20.25
N PRO A 271 13.85 29.21 21.60
CA PRO A 271 14.70 28.45 22.52
C PRO A 271 14.61 26.95 22.23
N ARG A 272 15.73 26.24 22.21
CA ARG A 272 15.77 24.81 21.84
C ARG A 272 14.85 23.92 22.68
N GLU A 273 14.58 24.29 23.93
CA GLU A 273 13.64 23.59 24.81
C GLU A 273 12.20 23.67 24.33
N ARG A 274 11.87 24.64 23.46
CA ARG A 274 10.55 24.81 22.83
C ARG A 274 10.52 24.32 21.38
N ILE A 275 11.57 23.62 20.93
CA ILE A 275 11.63 22.99 19.62
C ILE A 275 11.28 21.51 19.77
N ALA A 276 10.28 21.06 19.01
CA ALA A 276 9.98 19.65 18.87
C ALA A 276 10.72 19.06 17.67
N MET A 277 11.35 17.89 17.82
CA MET A 277 11.96 17.17 16.72
C MET A 277 11.31 15.80 16.51
N VAL A 278 11.11 15.40 15.26
CA VAL A 278 10.74 14.03 14.90
C VAL A 278 11.67 13.46 13.84
N GLY A 279 12.07 12.21 14.01
CA GLY A 279 12.82 11.47 13.00
C GLY A 279 12.88 9.97 13.29
N ASP A 280 13.40 9.20 12.33
CA ASP A 280 13.46 7.73 12.36
C ASP A 280 14.76 7.19 12.98
N SER A 281 15.80 8.01 13.14
CA SER A 281 17.04 7.64 13.82
C SER A 281 16.97 7.90 15.32
N GLN A 282 17.00 6.84 16.11
CA GLN A 282 17.00 6.98 17.57
C GLN A 282 18.20 7.78 18.11
N GLU A 283 19.39 7.63 17.53
CA GLU A 283 20.55 8.41 17.99
C GLU A 283 20.50 9.82 17.42
N HIS A 284 20.37 9.99 16.11
CA HIS A 284 20.56 11.28 15.46
C HIS A 284 19.35 12.22 15.59
N ASP A 285 18.15 11.69 15.80
CA ASP A 285 16.91 12.47 15.84
C ASP A 285 16.30 12.55 17.22
N VAL A 286 16.70 11.66 18.14
CA VAL A 286 16.06 11.56 19.45
C VAL A 286 17.06 11.72 20.59
N ARG A 287 18.02 10.81 20.75
CA ARG A 287 18.95 10.84 21.88
C ARG A 287 19.88 12.05 21.81
N ALA A 288 20.49 12.31 20.65
CA ALA A 288 21.42 13.43 20.50
C ALA A 288 20.73 14.80 20.70
N PRO A 289 19.59 15.13 20.06
CA PRO A 289 18.91 16.40 20.27
C PRO A 289 18.45 16.61 21.72
N ARG A 290 17.99 15.55 22.40
CA ARG A 290 17.58 15.61 23.81
C ARG A 290 18.72 15.95 24.77
N ARG A 291 19.97 15.56 24.47
CA ARG A 291 21.15 15.97 25.27
C ARG A 291 21.34 17.49 25.27
N PHE A 292 20.80 18.17 24.26
CA PHE A 292 20.83 19.62 24.14
C PHE A 292 19.51 20.29 24.53
N GLY A 293 18.53 19.56 25.09
CA GLY A 293 17.26 20.14 25.53
C GLY A 293 16.13 20.15 24.49
N VAL A 294 16.37 19.68 23.27
CA VAL A 294 15.32 19.59 22.23
C VAL A 294 14.31 18.49 22.59
N GLN A 295 13.02 18.79 22.43
CA GLN A 295 11.95 17.84 22.69
C GLN A 295 11.79 16.86 21.52
N ALA A 296 12.51 15.75 21.54
CA ALA A 296 12.51 14.81 20.42
C ALA A 296 11.64 13.56 20.61
N VAL A 297 11.01 13.13 19.51
CA VAL A 297 10.11 11.99 19.38
C VAL A 297 10.61 11.06 18.28
N TRP A 298 10.64 9.76 18.55
CA TRP A 298 11.03 8.75 17.58
C TRP A 298 9.84 8.37 16.69
N LEU A 299 10.02 8.44 15.37
CA LEU A 299 9.10 7.86 14.40
C LEU A 299 9.44 6.37 14.21
N ARG A 300 8.52 5.48 14.60
CA ARG A 300 8.72 4.05 14.45
C ARG A 300 8.58 3.64 12.99
N THR A 301 9.65 3.11 12.41
CA THR A 301 9.64 2.51 11.07
C THR A 301 9.38 1.00 11.16
N SER A 302 8.77 0.42 10.12
CA SER A 302 8.37 -1.00 10.11
C SER A 302 9.56 -1.93 10.36
N GLY A 303 9.48 -2.75 11.42
CA GLY A 303 10.52 -3.71 11.79
C GLY A 303 11.48 -3.23 12.89
N ALA A 304 11.44 -1.95 13.28
CA ALA A 304 12.28 -1.44 14.37
C ALA A 304 11.65 -1.73 15.74
N GLN A 305 12.36 -2.45 16.61
CA GLN A 305 11.96 -2.64 18.01
C GLN A 305 12.28 -1.38 18.84
N ALA A 306 11.37 -1.04 19.76
CA ALA A 306 11.65 0.01 20.74
C ALA A 306 12.78 -0.45 21.69
N PRO A 307 13.73 0.42 22.06
CA PRO A 307 14.80 0.06 22.98
C PRO A 307 14.25 -0.32 24.36
N SER A 308 14.97 -1.21 25.03
CA SER A 308 14.69 -1.60 26.42
C SER A 308 15.34 -0.67 27.46
N ASP A 309 16.15 0.31 27.03
CA ASP A 309 17.12 1.00 27.91
C ASP A 309 16.87 2.51 28.13
N VAL A 310 16.07 3.18 27.30
CA VAL A 310 15.60 4.57 27.54
C VAL A 310 14.19 4.73 26.97
N GLU A 311 13.27 5.24 27.79
CA GLU A 311 11.90 5.57 27.42
C GLU A 311 11.91 6.80 26.47
N VAL A 312 12.19 6.55 25.19
CA VAL A 312 12.05 7.55 24.14
C VAL A 312 10.58 7.69 23.78
N PRO A 313 10.04 8.92 23.67
CA PRO A 313 8.69 9.11 23.14
C PRO A 313 8.59 8.52 21.74
N VAL A 314 7.56 7.73 21.46
CA VAL A 314 7.38 7.07 20.17
C VAL A 314 6.04 7.40 19.55
N VAL A 315 6.05 7.62 18.24
CA VAL A 315 4.86 7.71 17.40
C VAL A 315 5.00 6.75 16.23
N ASP A 316 3.89 6.15 15.83
CA ASP A 316 3.84 5.22 14.69
C ASP A 316 3.68 5.94 13.34
N ASP A 317 3.27 7.21 13.37
CA ASP A 317 3.05 8.00 12.17
C ASP A 317 3.26 9.50 12.44
N LEU A 318 3.59 10.25 11.39
CA LEU A 318 3.81 11.70 11.47
C LEU A 318 2.55 12.49 11.86
N SER A 319 1.35 11.95 11.58
CA SER A 319 0.11 12.61 11.97
C SER A 319 -0.12 12.55 13.49
N ALA A 320 0.32 11.48 14.15
CA ALA A 320 0.31 11.36 15.61
C ALA A 320 1.24 12.38 16.25
N PHE A 321 2.45 12.53 15.71
CA PHE A 321 3.37 13.60 16.11
C PHE A 321 2.75 14.99 15.93
N ALA A 322 2.16 15.28 14.76
CA ALA A 322 1.51 16.57 14.52
C ALA A 322 0.38 16.85 15.53
N ARG A 323 -0.42 15.83 15.89
CA ARG A 323 -1.45 15.95 16.93
C ARG A 323 -0.88 16.16 18.34
N TRP A 324 0.33 15.69 18.62
CA TRP A 324 1.03 15.96 19.88
C TRP A 324 1.52 17.41 19.93
N VAL A 325 2.13 17.88 18.83
CA VAL A 325 2.57 19.27 18.70
C VAL A 325 1.39 20.23 18.85
N VAL A 326 0.27 20.01 18.14
CA VAL A 326 -0.92 20.88 18.24
C VAL A 326 -1.49 20.97 19.66
N ARG A 327 -1.32 19.91 20.47
CA ARG A 327 -1.76 19.91 21.87
C ARG A 327 -0.76 20.54 22.84
N ALA A 328 0.49 20.68 22.41
CA ALA A 328 1.59 21.21 23.21
C ALA A 328 2.00 22.64 22.82
N SER A 329 1.51 23.16 21.69
CA SER A 329 1.76 24.50 21.16
C SER A 329 0.78 25.55 21.68
#